data_AF-A0A841I7B8-F1
#
_entry.id   AF-A0A841I7B8-F1
#
_cell.length_a   1.000
_cell.length_b   1.000
_cell.length_c   1.000
_cell.angle_alpha   90.00
_cell.angle_beta   90.00
_cell.angle_gamma   90.00
#
_symmetry.space_group_name_H-M   'P 1'
#
loop_
_entity.id
_entity.type
_entity.pdbx_description
1 polymer ?
#
loop_
_entity_poly.entity_id
_entity_poly.type
_entity_poly.pdbx_seq_one_letter_code
_entity_poly.pdbx_strand_id
1 'polypeptide(L)'
;MTYPDVARKRQLFQGWLASHATYSTWLATAGQPIDPRVATERIARLADAQRSPEYLYVLTECAASKEIPAYIGKSRTPARRWSSHLQHLARGEKGYARWQRRLLEQGRAVCDLKLYVIGQHQVQAPPLEGFPTTIGALEYQLIGLAADAFTVRLLNSEGQAR
;
A
#
# COMPACT_ATOMS: atom_id res chain seq x y z
N MET A 1 11.77 -2.98 -22.34
CA MET A 1 10.78 -1.98 -21.90
C MET A 1 11.36 -0.61 -22.20
N THR A 2 10.69 0.23 -22.99
CA THR A 2 11.21 1.55 -23.36
C THR A 2 10.95 2.56 -22.23
N TYR A 3 11.86 3.50 -22.01
CA TYR A 3 11.75 4.53 -20.96
C TYR A 3 10.37 5.28 -20.93
N PRO A 4 9.73 5.58 -22.08
CA PRO A 4 8.40 6.20 -22.11
C PRO A 4 7.28 5.34 -21.49
N ASP A 5 7.37 4.01 -21.57
CA ASP A 5 6.37 3.09 -21.01
C ASP A 5 6.42 3.06 -19.47
N VAL A 6 7.63 3.06 -18.90
CA VAL A 6 7.86 3.11 -17.45
C VAL A 6 7.30 4.41 -16.85
N ALA A 7 7.57 5.54 -17.49
CA ALA A 7 7.07 6.85 -17.05
C ALA A 7 5.54 6.93 -17.09
N ARG A 8 4.92 6.44 -18.18
CA ARG A 8 3.46 6.39 -18.31
C ARG A 8 2.82 5.52 -17.22
N LYS A 9 3.33 4.31 -17.00
CA LYS A 9 2.81 3.41 -15.96
C LYS A 9 2.93 4.01 -14.56
N ARG A 10 4.03 4.72 -14.30
CA ARG A 10 4.20 5.47 -13.05
C ARG A 10 3.13 6.55 -12.89
N GLN A 11 2.87 7.33 -13.94
CA GLN A 11 1.85 8.37 -13.91
C GLN A 11 0.46 7.81 -13.67
N LEU A 12 0.11 6.67 -14.30
CA LEU A 12 -1.17 6.00 -14.06
C LEU A 12 -1.31 5.53 -12.61
N PHE A 13 -0.27 4.91 -12.05
CA PHE A 13 -0.26 4.48 -10.65
C PHE A 13 -0.42 5.67 -9.70
N GLN A 14 0.38 6.72 -9.89
CA GLN A 14 0.39 7.89 -9.01
C GLN A 14 -0.88 8.72 -9.14
N GLY A 15 -1.41 8.89 -10.36
CA GLY A 15 -2.66 9.60 -10.59
C GLY A 15 -3.85 8.90 -9.93
N TRP A 16 -3.91 7.57 -10.05
CA TRP A 16 -4.93 6.79 -9.36
C TRP A 16 -4.78 6.87 -7.84
N LEU A 17 -3.56 6.82 -7.30
CA LEU A 17 -3.36 6.94 -5.86
C LEU A 17 -3.76 8.33 -5.34
N ALA A 18 -3.42 9.38 -6.09
CA ALA A 18 -3.75 10.76 -5.77
C ALA A 18 -5.27 11.02 -5.73
N SER A 19 -6.05 10.39 -6.62
CA SER A 19 -7.52 10.52 -6.60
C SER A 19 -8.16 9.88 -5.36
N HIS A 20 -7.40 9.09 -4.59
CA HIS A 20 -7.84 8.43 -3.36
C HIS A 20 -7.12 8.97 -2.11
N ALA A 21 -6.50 10.15 -2.19
CA ALA A 21 -5.74 10.74 -1.09
C ALA A 21 -6.54 10.87 0.22
N THR A 22 -7.85 11.09 0.15
CA THR A 22 -8.76 11.18 1.30
C THR A 22 -8.93 9.86 2.06
N TYR A 23 -8.63 8.73 1.42
CA TYR A 23 -8.74 7.38 2.01
C TYR A 23 -7.39 6.87 2.52
N SER A 24 -6.54 7.77 3.02
CA SER A 24 -5.19 7.43 3.48
C SER A 24 -4.94 7.86 4.94
N THR A 25 -3.98 7.20 5.57
CA THR A 25 -3.51 7.52 6.92
C THR A 25 -2.00 7.28 7.05
N TRP A 26 -1.34 8.03 7.92
CA TRP A 26 0.04 7.76 8.31
C TRP A 26 0.11 6.59 9.29
N LEU A 27 1.01 5.63 9.01
CA LEU A 27 1.41 4.57 9.95
C LEU A 27 2.52 5.05 10.88
N ALA A 28 3.51 5.75 10.32
CA ALA A 28 4.59 6.42 11.04
C ALA A 28 5.17 7.54 10.18
N THR A 29 5.80 8.50 10.84
CA THR A 29 6.69 9.47 10.18
C THR A 29 8.14 9.03 10.37
N ALA A 30 9.04 9.52 9.52
CA ALA A 30 10.46 9.20 9.54
C ALA A 30 11.06 9.41 10.95
N GLY A 31 11.84 8.44 11.41
CA GLY A 31 12.46 8.41 12.74
C GLY A 31 11.51 8.08 13.90
N GLN A 32 10.20 7.95 13.66
CA GLN A 32 9.24 7.56 14.70
C GLN A 32 9.00 6.04 14.72
N PRO A 33 8.75 5.45 15.90
CA PRO A 33 8.26 4.08 15.97
C PRO A 33 6.83 4.01 15.37
N ILE A 34 6.47 2.85 14.82
CA ILE A 34 5.08 2.58 14.45
C ILE A 34 4.32 2.20 15.73
N ASP A 35 3.29 2.97 16.10
CA ASP A 35 2.35 2.59 17.15
C ASP A 35 1.24 1.70 16.56
N PRO A 36 1.22 0.38 16.85
CA PRO A 36 0.27 -0.53 16.23
C PRO A 36 -1.18 -0.24 16.61
N ARG A 37 -1.41 0.27 17.82
CA ARG A 37 -2.75 0.57 18.32
C ARG A 37 -3.32 1.76 17.57
N VAL A 38 -2.57 2.88 17.56
CA VAL A 38 -2.98 4.11 16.88
C VAL A 38 -3.15 3.88 15.37
N ALA A 39 -2.22 3.16 14.74
CA ALA A 39 -2.33 2.82 13.32
C ALA A 39 -3.60 1.99 13.03
N THR A 40 -3.87 0.95 13.84
CA THR A 40 -5.06 0.10 13.68
C THR A 40 -6.36 0.88 13.87
N GLU A 41 -6.42 1.77 14.86
CA GLU A 41 -7.59 2.64 15.10
C GLU A 41 -7.86 3.57 13.90
N ARG A 42 -6.82 4.18 13.32
CA ARG A 42 -6.97 5.03 12.12
C ARG A 42 -7.48 4.23 10.92
N ILE A 43 -6.95 3.02 10.71
CA ILE A 43 -7.38 2.10 9.65
C ILE A 43 -8.84 1.70 9.84
N ALA A 44 -9.24 1.37 11.07
CA ALA A 44 -10.62 1.04 11.41
C ALA A 44 -11.57 2.19 11.08
N ARG A 45 -11.24 3.42 11.50
CA ARG A 45 -12.06 4.62 11.19
C ARG A 45 -12.21 4.85 9.69
N LEU A 46 -11.14 4.69 8.91
CA LEU A 46 -11.19 4.81 7.44
C LEU A 46 -12.10 3.76 6.81
N ALA A 47 -12.03 2.51 7.28
CA ALA A 47 -12.88 1.43 6.78
C ALA A 47 -14.34 1.64 7.16
N ASP A 48 -14.61 1.96 8.43
CA ASP A 48 -15.96 2.17 8.96
C ASP A 48 -16.69 3.34 8.28
N ALA A 49 -15.96 4.38 7.85
CA ALA A 49 -16.51 5.49 7.09
C ALA A 49 -16.99 5.08 5.68
N GLN A 50 -16.37 4.06 5.09
CA GLN A 50 -16.65 3.62 3.72
C GLN A 50 -17.64 2.46 3.65
N ARG A 51 -17.78 1.67 4.74
CA ARG A 51 -18.72 0.53 4.88
C ARG A 51 -18.74 -0.40 3.67
N SER A 52 -17.58 -0.63 3.07
CA SER A 52 -17.44 -1.48 1.89
C SER A 52 -17.24 -2.95 2.28
N PRO A 53 -17.69 -3.91 1.45
CA PRO A 53 -17.56 -5.35 1.72
C PRO A 53 -16.12 -5.87 1.61
N GLU A 54 -15.28 -5.17 0.84
CA GLU A 54 -13.86 -5.46 0.65
C GLU A 54 -13.09 -4.16 0.44
N TYR A 55 -11.81 -4.18 0.80
CA TYR A 55 -10.90 -3.05 0.71
C TYR A 55 -9.62 -3.45 0.01
N LEU A 56 -9.12 -2.55 -0.82
CA LEU A 56 -7.76 -2.52 -1.34
C LEU A 56 -6.91 -1.65 -0.41
N TYR A 57 -5.67 -2.03 -0.16
CA TYR A 57 -4.71 -1.20 0.55
C TYR A 57 -3.40 -1.08 -0.21
N VAL A 58 -2.80 0.11 -0.12
CA VAL A 58 -1.50 0.43 -0.71
C VAL A 58 -0.65 1.08 0.36
N LEU A 59 0.39 0.39 0.81
CA LEU A 59 1.43 0.96 1.65
C LEU A 59 2.44 1.67 0.76
N THR A 60 2.76 2.92 1.07
CA THR A 60 3.79 3.69 0.39
C THR A 60 4.86 4.19 1.35
N GLU A 61 6.10 4.17 0.87
CA GLU A 61 7.21 4.93 1.41
C GLU A 61 7.19 6.32 0.78
N CYS A 62 7.10 7.34 1.63
CA CYS A 62 7.10 8.74 1.20
C CYS A 62 8.51 9.30 1.40
N ALA A 63 9.26 9.42 0.30
CA ALA A 63 10.64 9.93 0.29
C ALA A 63 10.76 11.07 -0.72
N ALA A 64 11.33 12.21 -0.29
CA ALA A 64 11.52 13.39 -1.14
C ALA A 64 10.26 13.77 -1.94
N SER A 65 9.11 13.82 -1.26
CA SER A 65 7.79 14.13 -1.84
C SER A 65 7.28 13.14 -2.91
N LYS A 66 7.87 11.95 -3.00
CA LYS A 66 7.41 10.87 -3.88
C LYS A 66 6.81 9.74 -3.04
N GLU A 67 5.64 9.27 -3.45
CA GLU A 67 5.04 8.05 -2.91
C GLU A 67 5.52 6.85 -3.73
N ILE A 68 6.30 5.97 -3.09
CA ILE A 68 6.84 4.75 -3.68
C ILE A 68 6.06 3.57 -3.08
N PRO A 69 5.38 2.74 -3.88
CA PRO A 69 4.62 1.62 -3.35
C PRO A 69 5.56 0.58 -2.74
N ALA A 70 5.23 0.17 -1.52
CA ALA A 70 5.95 -0.86 -0.79
C ALA A 70 5.16 -2.16 -0.73
N TYR A 71 3.85 -2.11 -0.58
CA TYR A 71 3.00 -3.30 -0.50
C TYR A 71 1.58 -2.98 -0.96
N ILE A 72 0.98 -3.91 -1.71
CA ILE A 72 -0.40 -3.80 -2.18
C ILE A 72 -1.13 -5.07 -1.77
N GLY A 73 -2.37 -4.94 -1.30
CA GLY A 73 -3.18 -6.13 -1.13
C GLY A 73 -4.63 -5.81 -0.81
N LYS A 74 -5.42 -6.84 -0.51
CA LYS A 74 -6.83 -6.68 -0.17
C LYS A 74 -7.25 -7.40 1.11
N SER A 75 -8.39 -6.99 1.66
CA SER A 75 -9.05 -7.68 2.78
C SER A 75 -10.49 -7.20 2.97
N ARG A 76 -11.35 -8.08 3.47
CA ARG A 76 -12.67 -7.70 4.03
C ARG A 76 -12.58 -7.09 5.43
N THR A 77 -11.45 -7.24 6.12
CA THR A 77 -11.24 -6.77 7.50
C THR A 77 -9.89 -6.04 7.62
N PRO A 78 -9.72 -4.86 7.00
CA PRO A 78 -8.42 -4.19 6.88
C PRO A 78 -7.77 -3.91 8.23
N ALA A 79 -8.52 -3.47 9.25
CA ALA A 79 -7.97 -3.22 10.59
C ALA A 79 -7.40 -4.48 11.24
N ARG A 80 -8.13 -5.60 11.20
CA ARG A 80 -7.65 -6.89 11.72
C ARG A 80 -6.42 -7.38 10.96
N ARG A 81 -6.44 -7.27 9.63
CA ARG A 81 -5.32 -7.67 8.77
C ARG A 81 -4.07 -6.86 9.06
N TRP A 82 -4.20 -5.53 9.17
CA TRP A 82 -3.08 -4.65 9.46
C TRP A 82 -2.57 -4.76 10.90
N SER A 83 -3.44 -4.99 11.88
CA SER A 83 -3.01 -5.32 13.25
C SER A 83 -2.05 -6.52 13.25
N SER A 84 -2.37 -7.58 12.49
CA SER A 84 -1.47 -8.73 12.31
C SER A 84 -0.17 -8.37 11.57
N HIS A 85 -0.24 -7.60 10.49
CA HIS A 85 0.97 -7.13 9.78
C HIS A 85 1.92 -6.35 10.72
N LEU A 86 1.37 -5.45 11.53
CA LEU A 86 2.13 -4.61 12.45
C LEU A 86 2.74 -5.41 13.61
N GLN A 87 2.01 -6.39 14.15
CA GLN A 87 2.53 -7.29 15.17
C GLN A 87 3.71 -8.13 14.65
N HIS A 88 3.58 -8.72 13.47
CA HIS A 88 4.68 -9.52 12.89
C HIS A 88 5.86 -8.65 12.45
N LEU A 89 5.61 -7.44 11.95
CA LEU A 89 6.67 -6.47 11.65
C LEU A 89 7.50 -6.12 12.89
N ALA A 90 6.84 -5.86 14.02
CA ALA A 90 7.53 -5.53 15.28
C ALA A 90 8.40 -6.68 15.80
N ARG A 91 7.99 -7.93 15.56
CA ARG A 91 8.71 -9.14 16.01
C ARG A 91 9.72 -9.69 14.98
N GLY A 92 9.71 -9.20 13.74
CA GLY A 92 10.54 -9.72 12.67
C GLY A 92 10.23 -11.17 12.25
N GLU A 93 9.05 -11.69 12.58
CA GLU A 93 8.70 -13.10 12.38
C GLU A 93 8.37 -13.43 10.90
N LYS A 94 8.61 -14.68 10.48
CA LYS A 94 8.20 -15.20 9.15
C LYS A 94 8.75 -14.34 8.00
N GLY A 95 7.91 -14.00 7.01
CA GLY A 95 8.26 -13.16 5.86
C GLY A 95 8.50 -11.68 6.17
N TYR A 96 8.34 -11.24 7.43
CA TYR A 96 8.46 -9.83 7.81
C TYR A 96 9.89 -9.37 8.07
N ALA A 97 10.89 -10.25 8.06
CA ALA A 97 12.29 -9.85 8.12
C ALA A 97 12.69 -8.91 6.94
N ARG A 98 12.08 -9.11 5.76
CA ARG A 98 12.28 -8.20 4.61
C ARG A 98 11.56 -6.86 4.82
N TRP A 99 10.38 -6.89 5.42
CA TRP A 99 9.63 -5.67 5.74
C TRP A 99 10.39 -4.84 6.78
N GLN A 100 10.85 -5.48 7.86
CA GLN A 100 11.60 -4.83 8.92
C GLN A 100 12.86 -4.17 8.38
N ARG A 101 13.69 -4.89 7.62
CA ARG A 101 14.91 -4.32 7.02
C ARG A 101 14.66 -3.16 6.06
N ARG A 102 13.51 -3.14 5.37
CA ARG A 102 13.17 -2.08 4.41
C ARG A 102 12.57 -0.86 5.10
N LEU A 103 11.64 -1.10 6.03
CA LEU A 103 10.79 -0.06 6.59
C LEU A 103 11.32 0.51 7.91
N LEU A 104 12.15 -0.25 8.64
CA LEU A 104 12.59 0.07 9.99
C LEU A 104 14.12 0.05 10.14
N GLU A 105 14.64 1.03 10.87
CA GLU A 105 16.01 1.07 11.39
C GLU A 105 15.93 1.26 12.90
N GLN A 106 16.54 0.35 13.66
CA GLN A 106 16.48 0.37 15.14
C GLN A 106 15.04 0.49 15.71
N GLY A 107 14.07 -0.14 15.03
CA GLY A 107 12.65 -0.12 15.42
C GLY A 107 11.89 1.16 15.04
N ARG A 108 12.50 2.08 14.29
CA ARG A 108 11.93 3.36 13.84
C ARG A 108 11.78 3.39 12.33
N ALA A 109 10.77 4.08 11.81
CA ALA A 109 10.53 4.16 10.38
C ALA A 109 11.69 4.89 9.67
N VAL A 110 12.22 4.29 8.61
CA VAL A 110 13.33 4.90 7.82
C VAL A 110 12.87 6.11 6.99
N CYS A 111 11.57 6.15 6.68
CA CYS A 111 10.91 7.24 5.97
C CYS A 111 9.46 7.35 6.43
N ASP A 112 8.73 8.33 5.91
CA ASP A 112 7.31 8.46 6.17
C ASP A 112 6.55 7.28 5.55
N LEU A 113 5.70 6.62 6.32
CA LEU A 113 4.92 5.46 5.90
C LEU A 113 3.44 5.80 5.85
N LYS A 114 2.87 5.76 4.66
CA LYS A 114 1.45 6.08 4.42
C LYS A 114 0.71 4.85 3.93
N LEU A 115 -0.50 4.68 4.41
CA LEU A 115 -1.37 3.57 4.03
C LEU A 115 -2.68 4.11 3.45
N TYR A 116 -2.97 3.71 2.22
CA TYR A 116 -4.28 3.87 1.60
C TYR A 116 -5.15 2.67 1.96
N VAL A 117 -6.43 2.92 2.27
CA VAL A 117 -7.45 1.91 2.57
C VAL A 117 -8.72 2.28 1.80
N ILE A 118 -8.90 1.69 0.64
CA ILE A 118 -9.88 2.10 -0.36
C ILE A 118 -10.93 0.99 -0.49
N GLY A 119 -12.17 1.30 -0.15
CA GLY A 119 -13.30 0.38 -0.19
C GLY A 119 -13.76 0.10 -1.62
N GLN A 120 -14.32 -1.08 -1.84
CA GLN A 120 -14.82 -1.54 -3.15
C GLN A 120 -15.77 -0.54 -3.84
N HIS A 121 -16.57 0.21 -3.09
CA HIS A 121 -17.47 1.19 -3.70
C HIS A 121 -16.76 2.45 -4.22
N GLN A 122 -15.53 2.70 -3.79
CA GLN A 122 -14.73 3.86 -4.19
C GLN A 122 -13.87 3.59 -5.43
N VAL A 123 -13.65 2.33 -5.80
CA VAL A 123 -12.74 1.95 -6.88
C VAL A 123 -13.43 1.86 -8.26
N GLN A 124 -14.30 2.83 -8.57
CA GLN A 124 -15.14 2.80 -9.77
C GLN A 124 -14.37 3.07 -11.07
N ALA A 125 -13.17 3.63 -10.98
CA ALA A 125 -12.29 3.89 -12.12
C ALA A 125 -10.95 3.14 -11.92
N PRO A 126 -10.61 2.19 -12.80
CA PRO A 126 -9.30 1.54 -12.78
C PRO A 126 -8.20 2.46 -13.33
N PRO A 127 -6.94 2.30 -12.90
CA PRO A 127 -5.80 2.99 -13.51
C PRO A 127 -5.70 2.88 -15.04
N LEU A 128 -5.99 1.71 -15.63
CA LEU A 128 -6.11 1.55 -17.09
C LEU A 128 -7.57 1.41 -17.50
N GLU A 129 -8.02 2.22 -18.44
CA GLU A 129 -9.36 2.15 -19.03
C GLU A 129 -9.66 0.75 -19.60
N GLY A 130 -10.91 0.33 -19.47
CA GLY A 130 -11.38 -0.98 -19.96
C GLY A 130 -11.05 -2.18 -19.06
N PHE A 131 -10.33 -2.00 -17.95
CA PHE A 131 -10.13 -3.06 -16.96
C PHE A 131 -11.33 -3.26 -16.01
N PRO A 132 -11.53 -4.46 -15.46
CA PRO A 132 -12.56 -4.68 -14.44
C PRO A 132 -12.29 -3.86 -13.16
N THR A 133 -13.36 -3.38 -12.53
CA THR A 133 -13.34 -2.57 -11.29
C THR A 133 -13.48 -3.38 -10.01
N THR A 134 -13.26 -4.70 -10.07
CA THR A 134 -13.25 -5.53 -8.87
C THR A 134 -11.98 -5.29 -8.07
N ILE A 135 -12.04 -5.42 -6.74
CA ILE A 135 -10.85 -5.26 -5.87
C ILE A 135 -9.71 -6.18 -6.33
N GLY A 136 -10.02 -7.42 -6.73
CA GLY A 136 -9.02 -8.36 -7.21
C GLY A 136 -8.35 -7.95 -8.53
N ALA A 137 -9.11 -7.43 -9.50
CA ALA A 137 -8.55 -6.96 -10.76
C ALA A 137 -7.67 -5.71 -10.55
N LEU A 138 -8.09 -4.81 -9.67
CA LEU A 138 -7.34 -3.61 -9.33
C LEU A 138 -6.06 -3.91 -8.55
N GLU A 139 -6.13 -4.82 -7.57
CA GLU A 139 -4.93 -5.31 -6.87
C GLU A 139 -3.90 -5.84 -7.87
N TYR A 140 -4.32 -6.70 -8.79
CA TYR A 140 -3.46 -7.25 -9.84
C TYR A 140 -2.87 -6.17 -10.74
N GLN A 141 -3.70 -5.23 -11.21
CA GLN A 141 -3.27 -4.14 -12.08
C GLN A 141 -2.26 -3.21 -11.38
N LEU A 142 -2.53 -2.83 -10.13
CA LEU A 142 -1.63 -1.96 -9.35
C LEU A 142 -0.29 -2.66 -9.06
N ILE A 143 -0.30 -3.97 -8.80
CA ILE A 143 0.93 -4.76 -8.65
C ILE A 143 1.74 -4.73 -9.96
N GLY A 144 1.10 -4.96 -11.11
CA GLY A 144 1.75 -4.92 -12.42
C GLY A 144 2.33 -3.54 -12.75
N LEU A 145 1.53 -2.48 -12.58
CA LEU A 145 1.97 -1.10 -12.77
C LEU A 145 3.15 -0.77 -11.85
N ALA A 146 3.08 -1.16 -10.57
CA ALA A 146 4.14 -0.90 -9.62
C ALA A 146 5.44 -1.65 -9.96
N ALA A 147 5.33 -2.93 -10.34
CA ALA A 147 6.47 -3.76 -10.71
C ALA A 147 7.21 -3.24 -11.95
N ASP A 148 6.48 -2.71 -12.93
CA ASP A 148 7.07 -2.17 -14.16
C ASP A 148 7.61 -0.74 -13.99
N ALA A 149 6.98 0.06 -13.11
CA ALA A 149 7.22 1.49 -13.04
C ALA A 149 8.19 1.93 -11.92
N PHE A 150 8.40 1.11 -10.90
CA PHE A 150 9.22 1.45 -9.73
C PHE A 150 10.40 0.51 -9.59
N THR A 151 11.57 1.09 -9.31
CA THR A 151 12.82 0.33 -9.16
C THR A 151 12.83 -0.51 -7.87
N VAL A 152 12.10 -0.06 -6.84
CA VAL A 152 12.01 -0.76 -5.57
C VAL A 152 10.93 -1.83 -5.63
N ARG A 153 11.35 -3.10 -5.61
CA ARG A 153 10.46 -4.27 -5.64
C ARG A 153 9.43 -4.24 -4.51
N LEU A 154 8.17 -4.59 -4.77
CA LEU A 154 7.15 -4.70 -3.72
C LEU A 154 7.52 -5.79 -2.69
N LEU A 155 6.96 -5.62 -1.49
CA LEU A 155 7.04 -6.56 -0.38
C LEU A 155 6.03 -7.72 -0.51
N ASN A 156 5.18 -7.71 -1.54
CA ASN A 156 4.32 -8.82 -1.93
C ASN A 156 5.16 -10.11 -2.13
N SER A 157 4.66 -11.24 -1.63
CA SER A 157 5.27 -12.56 -1.84
C SER A 157 4.91 -13.17 -3.19
N GLU A 158 3.77 -12.77 -3.78
CA GLU A 158 3.23 -13.26 -5.06
C GLU A 158 3.15 -12.13 -6.09
N GLY A 159 3.21 -12.46 -7.38
CA GLY A 159 3.06 -11.48 -8.48
C GLY A 159 4.31 -10.64 -8.79
N GLN A 160 5.46 -10.95 -8.18
CA GLN A 160 6.76 -10.41 -8.55
C GLN A 160 7.45 -11.42 -9.49
N ALA A 161 7.79 -11.02 -10.72
CA ALA A 161 8.72 -11.82 -11.52
C ALA A 161 10.02 -12.01 -10.70
N ARG A 162 10.49 -13.25 -10.58
CA ARG A 162 11.71 -13.58 -9.81
C ARG A 162 12.91 -12.83 -10.38
#